data_AF-A0A969EJ12-F1
#
_entry.id   AF-A0A969EJ12-F1
#
_cell.length_a   1.000
_cell.length_b   1.000
_cell.length_c   1.000
_cell.angle_alpha   90.00
_cell.angle_beta   90.00
_cell.angle_gamma   90.00
#
_symmetry.space_group_name_H-M   'P 1'
#
loop_
_entity.id
_entity.type
_entity.pdbx_description
1 polymer ?
#
loop_
_entity_poly.entity_id
_entity_poly.type
_entity_poly.pdbx_seq_one_letter_code
_entity_poly.pdbx_strand_id
1 'polypeptide(L)'
;MSSIVSGYEYDIFISYRHNDNRSGWVTEFVAALQEELAATIKEPLTIYFDKNPHDGLLETHNVDKSLEGKLKCLIFIPIISQTYCDPKSFAWQHEFVAFNKLAQEDELGRDIKLGNGNVASRILPIKIHDLDTTDEATLEKELGGVLRAIEFIYKEPGVNRPLKVTDSKSDNQNQTDYTNQVNKVANAVKDIIQSVK
;
A
#
# COMPACT_ATOMS: atom_id res chain seq x y z
N MET A 1 -10.34 5.46 16.31
CA MET A 1 -11.30 6.11 15.39
C MET A 1 -11.71 5.04 14.39
N SER A 2 -12.98 4.99 13.99
CA SER A 2 -13.49 4.06 12.98
C SER A 2 -13.30 4.62 11.57
N SER A 3 -13.28 3.76 10.56
CA SER A 3 -13.31 4.16 9.15
C SER A 3 -14.46 5.11 8.83
N ILE A 4 -14.26 5.93 7.79
CA ILE A 4 -15.26 6.84 7.25
C ILE A 4 -16.41 6.12 6.55
N VAL A 5 -16.17 4.91 6.05
CA VAL A 5 -17.18 4.05 5.42
C VAL A 5 -17.61 3.01 6.44
N SER A 6 -18.92 2.92 6.67
CA SER A 6 -19.48 1.94 7.61
C SER A 6 -19.14 0.52 7.20
N GLY A 7 -18.79 -0.32 8.17
CA GLY A 7 -18.45 -1.71 7.93
C GLY A 7 -16.95 -1.99 7.85
N TYR A 8 -16.10 -0.96 7.77
CA TYR A 8 -14.65 -1.08 7.79
C TYR A 8 -14.07 -0.61 9.14
N GLU A 9 -12.99 -1.25 9.59
CA GLU A 9 -12.25 -0.85 10.81
C GLU A 9 -11.34 0.35 10.53
N TYR A 10 -10.64 0.32 9.40
CA TYR A 10 -9.68 1.34 8.97
C TYR A 10 -9.97 1.80 7.55
N ASP A 11 -9.61 3.05 7.24
CA ASP A 11 -9.69 3.54 5.86
C ASP A 11 -8.55 2.99 5.00
N ILE A 12 -7.35 2.89 5.58
CA ILE A 12 -6.14 2.44 4.90
C ILE A 12 -5.41 1.42 5.76
N PHE A 13 -5.03 0.29 5.16
CA PHE A 13 -4.05 -0.65 5.72
C PHE A 13 -2.78 -0.62 4.86
N ILE A 14 -1.62 -0.40 5.49
CA ILE A 14 -0.33 -0.43 4.80
C ILE A 14 0.42 -1.70 5.20
N SER A 15 0.63 -2.60 4.23
CA SER A 15 1.38 -3.84 4.41
C SER A 15 2.79 -3.69 3.83
N TYR A 16 3.79 -4.21 4.54
CA TYR A 16 5.20 -4.10 4.15
C TYR A 16 6.03 -5.20 4.82
N ARG A 17 7.25 -5.49 4.32
CA ARG A 17 8.18 -6.37 5.04
C ARG A 17 8.96 -5.56 6.07
N HIS A 18 9.06 -6.02 7.32
CA HIS A 18 9.79 -5.29 8.37
C HIS A 18 11.22 -4.87 7.98
N ASN A 19 11.90 -5.64 7.13
CA ASN A 19 13.23 -5.30 6.62
C ASN A 19 13.24 -3.99 5.82
N ASP A 20 12.15 -3.66 5.12
CA ASP A 20 12.01 -2.43 4.32
C ASP A 20 11.90 -1.17 5.19
N ASN A 21 11.55 -1.33 6.48
CA ASN A 21 11.43 -0.23 7.43
C ASN A 21 12.61 -0.14 8.42
N ARG A 22 13.68 -0.92 8.23
CA ARG A 22 14.88 -0.84 9.12
C ARG A 22 15.52 0.54 9.13
N SER A 23 15.45 1.27 8.01
CA SER A 23 15.91 2.65 7.91
C SER A 23 14.83 3.69 8.25
N GLY A 24 13.63 3.25 8.65
CA GLY A 24 12.49 4.14 8.90
C GLY A 24 11.70 4.57 7.66
N TRP A 25 12.01 4.06 6.46
CA TRP A 25 11.42 4.55 5.21
C TRP A 25 9.89 4.46 5.19
N VAL A 26 9.32 3.32 5.60
CA VAL A 26 7.86 3.14 5.66
C VAL A 26 7.27 4.09 6.70
N THR A 27 7.93 4.26 7.84
CA THR A 27 7.49 5.17 8.90
C THR A 27 7.43 6.62 8.42
N GLU A 28 8.47 7.08 7.71
CA GLU A 28 8.52 8.40 7.10
C GLU A 28 7.44 8.57 6.03
N PHE A 29 7.25 7.55 5.19
CA PHE A 29 6.18 7.53 4.19
C PHE A 29 4.79 7.64 4.81
N VAL A 30 4.49 6.87 5.87
CA VAL A 30 3.19 6.97 6.52
C VAL A 30 2.98 8.36 7.12
N ALA A 31 4.00 8.95 7.76
CA ALA A 31 3.89 10.29 8.31
C ALA A 31 3.63 11.33 7.21
N ALA A 32 4.36 11.28 6.10
CA ALA A 32 4.15 12.17 4.96
C ALA A 32 2.76 11.99 4.34
N LEU A 33 2.31 10.75 4.17
CA LEU A 33 0.99 10.45 3.63
C LEU A 33 -0.14 10.93 4.56
N GLN A 34 0.02 10.83 5.87
CA GLN A 34 -0.96 11.32 6.85
C GLN A 34 -1.16 12.84 6.72
N GLU A 35 -0.07 13.61 6.65
CA GLU A 35 -0.13 15.05 6.45
C GLU A 35 -0.75 15.42 5.11
N GLU A 36 -0.35 14.74 4.04
CA GLU A 36 -0.87 15.00 2.69
C GLU A 36 -2.37 14.67 2.58
N LEU A 37 -2.83 13.56 3.19
CA LEU A 37 -4.25 13.21 3.23
C LEU A 37 -5.06 14.22 4.03
N ALA A 38 -4.54 14.71 5.16
CA ALA A 38 -5.19 15.76 5.95
C ALA A 38 -5.32 17.09 5.19
N ALA A 39 -4.39 17.39 4.28
CA ALA A 39 -4.48 18.54 3.38
C ALA A 39 -5.40 18.30 2.17
N THR A 40 -5.58 17.05 1.75
CA THR A 40 -6.28 16.67 0.51
C THR A 40 -7.76 16.33 0.71
N ILE A 41 -8.11 15.79 1.88
CA ILE A 41 -9.44 15.24 2.23
C ILE A 41 -9.94 15.93 3.50
N LYS A 42 -11.20 16.39 3.50
CA LYS A 42 -11.75 17.18 4.61
C LYS A 42 -11.92 16.36 5.88
N GLU A 43 -12.29 15.10 5.74
CA GLU A 43 -12.51 14.19 6.84
C GLU A 43 -11.23 13.44 7.22
N PRO A 44 -10.94 13.29 8.52
CA PRO A 44 -9.74 12.58 8.96
C PRO A 44 -9.86 11.09 8.62
N LEU A 45 -8.80 10.54 8.03
CA LEU A 45 -8.70 9.11 7.71
C LEU A 45 -7.87 8.36 8.73
N THR A 46 -8.21 7.09 8.90
CA THR A 46 -7.54 6.14 9.78
C THR A 46 -6.59 5.25 8.98
N ILE A 47 -5.32 5.24 9.37
CA ILE A 47 -4.28 4.41 8.75
C ILE A 47 -3.78 3.39 9.77
N TYR A 48 -3.85 2.12 9.41
CA TYR A 48 -3.22 1.04 10.14
C TYR A 48 -1.91 0.62 9.44
N PHE A 49 -0.83 0.51 10.22
CA PHE A 49 0.38 -0.20 9.83
C PHE A 49 1.10 -0.66 11.11
N ASP A 50 1.77 -1.80 11.04
CA ASP A 50 2.53 -2.30 12.19
C ASP A 50 3.83 -1.50 12.35
N LYS A 51 4.02 -0.83 13.49
CA LYS A 51 5.27 -0.10 13.81
C LYS A 51 6.29 -0.96 14.55
N ASN A 52 5.88 -2.11 15.09
CA ASN A 52 6.65 -2.89 16.03
C ASN A 52 7.18 -4.18 15.38
N PRO A 53 8.49 -4.29 15.12
CA PRO A 53 9.07 -5.53 14.55
C PRO A 53 8.95 -6.75 15.49
N HIS A 54 8.60 -6.55 16.75
CA HIS A 54 8.38 -7.59 17.76
C HIS A 54 6.91 -7.94 18.01
N ASP A 55 5.98 -7.10 17.53
CA ASP A 55 4.52 -7.34 17.60
C ASP A 55 3.99 -7.91 16.29
N GLY A 56 4.88 -8.05 15.29
CA GLY A 56 4.68 -8.91 14.14
C GLY A 56 4.02 -10.16 14.66
N LEU A 57 2.85 -10.46 14.09
CA LEU A 57 1.88 -11.52 14.40
C LEU A 57 2.52 -12.93 14.30
N LEU A 58 3.69 -13.08 14.90
CA LEU A 58 4.53 -14.23 15.03
C LEU A 58 3.87 -15.07 16.11
N GLU A 59 3.28 -16.17 15.66
CA GLU A 59 3.21 -17.39 16.47
C GLU A 59 2.28 -17.34 17.68
N THR A 60 1.15 -16.66 17.61
CA THR A 60 0.02 -16.98 18.49
C THR A 60 -1.08 -17.66 17.68
N HIS A 61 -1.55 -18.82 18.13
CA HIS A 61 -2.62 -19.61 17.49
C HIS A 61 -3.99 -18.88 17.35
N ASN A 62 -4.04 -17.57 17.59
CA ASN A 62 -5.22 -16.69 17.48
C ASN A 62 -5.04 -15.55 16.46
N VAL A 63 -3.95 -15.55 15.68
CA VAL A 63 -3.60 -14.52 14.70
C VAL A 63 -4.73 -14.29 13.69
N ASP A 64 -5.35 -15.35 13.18
CA ASP A 64 -6.41 -15.26 12.16
C ASP A 64 -7.57 -14.34 12.61
N LYS A 65 -8.06 -14.48 13.85
CA LYS A 65 -9.16 -13.65 14.36
C LYS A 65 -8.76 -12.18 14.56
N SER A 66 -7.52 -11.94 14.98
CA SER A 66 -7.02 -10.58 15.21
C SER A 66 -6.73 -9.84 13.91
N LEU A 67 -6.32 -10.57 12.87
CA LEU A 67 -5.99 -10.04 11.57
C LEU A 67 -7.23 -9.85 10.70
N GLU A 68 -8.21 -10.76 10.79
CA GLU A 68 -9.47 -10.68 10.02
C GLU A 68 -10.24 -9.38 10.31
N GLY A 69 -10.26 -8.92 11.57
CA GLY A 69 -10.78 -7.59 11.91
C GLY A 69 -9.96 -6.47 11.25
N LYS A 70 -8.64 -6.48 11.45
CA LYS A 70 -7.74 -5.44 10.96
C LYS A 70 -7.71 -5.32 9.43
N LEU A 71 -7.84 -6.43 8.70
CA LEU A 71 -7.88 -6.48 7.24
C LEU A 71 -9.18 -5.98 6.65
N LYS A 72 -10.22 -5.79 7.48
CA LYS A 72 -11.47 -5.15 7.07
C LYS A 72 -11.28 -3.64 6.91
N CYS A 73 -10.37 -3.26 6.02
CA CYS A 73 -10.05 -1.89 5.66
C CYS A 73 -10.63 -1.54 4.29
N LEU A 74 -10.79 -0.25 4.01
CA LEU A 74 -11.29 0.18 2.71
C LEU A 74 -10.22 0.07 1.63
N ILE A 75 -9.01 0.57 1.87
CA ILE A 75 -7.91 0.62 0.89
C ILE A 75 -6.71 -0.14 1.46
N PHE A 76 -6.10 -0.99 0.65
CA PHE A 76 -4.90 -1.74 1.00
C PHE A 76 -3.70 -1.23 0.18
N ILE A 77 -2.64 -0.82 0.86
CA ILE A 77 -1.42 -0.29 0.24
C ILE A 77 -0.28 -1.27 0.53
N PRO A 78 0.06 -2.18 -0.40
CA PRO A 78 1.24 -3.00 -0.27
C PRO A 78 2.49 -2.20 -0.68
N ILE A 79 3.50 -2.17 0.19
CA ILE A 79 4.84 -1.65 -0.12
C ILE A 79 5.65 -2.77 -0.77
N ILE A 80 5.64 -2.75 -2.10
CA ILE A 80 6.27 -3.73 -2.96
C ILE A 80 7.78 -3.48 -3.03
N SER A 81 8.53 -4.36 -2.35
CA SER A 81 9.98 -4.44 -2.33
C SER A 81 10.47 -5.76 -2.93
N GLN A 82 11.79 -5.92 -3.07
CA GLN A 82 12.44 -7.16 -3.52
C GLN A 82 12.14 -8.38 -2.64
N THR A 83 11.53 -8.20 -1.47
CA THR A 83 11.22 -9.30 -0.55
C THR A 83 9.74 -9.41 -0.24
N TYR A 84 8.90 -8.55 -0.82
CA TYR A 84 7.46 -8.55 -0.53
C TYR A 84 6.75 -9.73 -1.20
N CYS A 85 7.08 -10.02 -2.46
CA CYS A 85 6.47 -11.07 -3.28
C CYS A 85 6.95 -12.49 -2.92
N ASP A 86 7.00 -12.80 -1.63
CA ASP A 86 7.41 -14.10 -1.11
C ASP A 86 6.19 -14.89 -0.64
N PRO A 87 5.78 -15.96 -1.36
CA PRO A 87 4.63 -16.77 -1.01
C PRO A 87 4.74 -17.48 0.34
N LYS A 88 5.89 -17.48 1.01
CA LYS A 88 6.07 -18.03 2.36
C LYS A 88 5.97 -16.96 3.45
N SER A 89 5.91 -15.69 3.07
CA SER A 89 5.87 -14.59 4.01
C SER A 89 4.47 -14.35 4.55
N PHE A 90 4.42 -13.90 5.80
CA PHE A 90 3.18 -13.59 6.47
C PHE A 90 2.42 -12.46 5.76
N ALA A 91 3.10 -11.35 5.46
CA ALA A 91 2.52 -10.21 4.74
C ALA A 91 1.90 -10.62 3.40
N TRP A 92 2.52 -11.56 2.68
CA TRP A 92 1.95 -12.08 1.45
C TRP A 92 0.70 -12.92 1.68
N GLN A 93 0.83 -14.03 2.43
CA GLN A 93 -0.24 -15.02 2.55
C GLN A 93 -1.43 -14.50 3.34
N HIS A 94 -1.15 -13.84 4.47
CA HIS A 94 -2.16 -13.52 5.46
C HIS A 94 -2.64 -12.09 5.36
N GLU A 95 -1.90 -11.17 4.73
CA GLU A 95 -2.38 -9.79 4.55
C GLU A 95 -2.80 -9.53 3.10
N PHE A 96 -1.88 -9.66 2.14
CA PHE A 96 -2.13 -9.32 0.74
C PHE A 96 -3.15 -10.24 0.07
N VAL A 97 -2.89 -11.55 0.03
CA VAL A 97 -3.78 -12.53 -0.60
C VAL A 97 -5.13 -12.56 0.13
N ALA A 98 -5.11 -12.49 1.45
CA ALA A 98 -6.34 -12.44 2.26
C ALA A 98 -7.19 -11.20 1.95
N PHE A 99 -6.59 -10.00 1.91
CA PHE A 99 -7.30 -8.78 1.53
C PHE A 99 -7.84 -8.87 0.10
N ASN A 100 -7.03 -9.34 -0.86
CA ASN A 100 -7.46 -9.46 -2.26
C ASN A 100 -8.71 -10.35 -2.38
N LYS A 101 -8.73 -11.47 -1.67
CA LYS A 101 -9.90 -12.36 -1.61
C LYS A 101 -11.11 -11.68 -0.96
N LEU A 102 -10.93 -11.09 0.22
CA LEU A 102 -12.02 -10.41 0.94
C LEU A 102 -12.62 -9.27 0.11
N ALA A 103 -11.77 -8.48 -0.55
CA ALA A 103 -12.18 -7.36 -1.38
C ALA A 103 -12.95 -7.82 -2.63
N GLN A 104 -12.64 -9.00 -3.19
CA GLN A 104 -13.41 -9.58 -4.30
C GLN A 104 -14.79 -10.10 -3.88
N GLU A 105 -14.95 -10.49 -2.61
CA GLU A 105 -16.18 -11.09 -2.08
C GLU A 105 -17.10 -10.08 -1.38
N ASP A 106 -16.61 -8.88 -1.03
CA ASP A 106 -17.41 -7.85 -0.38
C ASP A 106 -18.33 -7.07 -1.34
N GLU A 107 -19.24 -6.28 -0.75
CA GLU A 107 -20.28 -5.54 -1.50
C GLU A 107 -19.72 -4.43 -2.41
N LEU A 108 -18.57 -3.85 -2.08
CA LEU A 108 -17.94 -2.81 -2.91
C LEU A 108 -17.18 -3.43 -4.09
N GLY A 109 -16.68 -4.65 -3.92
CA GLY A 109 -15.78 -5.31 -4.85
C GLY A 109 -14.38 -4.70 -4.81
N ARG A 110 -13.39 -5.43 -5.34
CA ARG A 110 -11.99 -4.97 -5.33
C ARG A 110 -11.79 -3.74 -6.22
N ASP A 111 -12.47 -3.70 -7.36
CA ASP A 111 -12.31 -2.69 -8.39
C ASP A 111 -13.53 -1.77 -8.43
N ILE A 112 -13.33 -0.48 -8.16
CA ILE A 112 -14.38 0.54 -8.04
C ILE A 112 -14.40 1.40 -9.30
N LYS A 113 -15.61 1.71 -9.76
CA LYS A 113 -15.81 2.70 -10.81
C LYS A 113 -15.70 4.11 -10.24
N LEU A 114 -14.73 4.88 -10.74
CA LEU A 114 -14.49 6.26 -10.36
C LEU A 114 -15.47 7.23 -11.03
N GLY A 115 -15.64 8.42 -10.44
CA GLY A 115 -16.50 9.48 -10.99
C GLY A 115 -16.12 9.98 -12.40
N ASN A 116 -14.86 9.79 -12.81
CA ASN A 116 -14.38 10.09 -14.16
C ASN A 116 -14.65 8.97 -15.18
N GLY A 117 -15.28 7.86 -14.77
CA GLY A 117 -15.58 6.70 -15.60
C GLY A 117 -14.46 5.65 -15.67
N ASN A 118 -13.27 5.94 -15.13
CA ASN A 118 -12.21 4.95 -15.00
C ASN A 118 -12.51 3.95 -13.89
N VAL A 119 -11.71 2.89 -13.82
CA VAL A 119 -11.77 1.88 -12.75
C VAL A 119 -10.47 1.94 -11.96
N ALA A 120 -10.57 1.95 -10.63
CA ALA A 120 -9.42 1.87 -9.73
C ALA A 120 -9.59 0.70 -8.76
N SER A 121 -8.48 0.05 -8.46
CA SER A 121 -8.46 -1.01 -7.45
C SER A 121 -8.35 -0.42 -6.05
N ARG A 122 -9.00 -1.06 -5.08
CA ARG A 122 -8.77 -0.78 -3.64
C ARG A 122 -7.42 -1.28 -3.14
N ILE A 123 -6.74 -2.12 -3.93
CA ILE A 123 -5.32 -2.40 -3.74
C ILE A 123 -4.54 -1.32 -4.48
N LEU A 124 -3.76 -0.51 -3.76
CA LEU A 124 -2.96 0.59 -4.31
C LEU A 124 -1.47 0.31 -4.10
N PRO A 125 -0.80 -0.42 -5.01
CA PRO A 125 0.58 -0.82 -4.84
C PRO A 125 1.55 0.36 -4.88
N ILE A 126 2.50 0.36 -3.94
CA ILE A 126 3.63 1.30 -3.92
C ILE A 126 4.90 0.50 -4.14
N LYS A 127 5.66 0.83 -5.18
CA LYS A 127 6.86 0.09 -5.55
C LYS A 127 8.10 0.87 -5.15
N ILE A 128 8.95 0.28 -4.30
CA ILE A 128 10.17 0.94 -3.76
C ILE A 128 11.47 0.38 -4.31
N HIS A 129 11.40 -0.70 -5.10
CA HIS A 129 12.52 -1.26 -5.84
C HIS A 129 12.01 -1.80 -7.18
N ASP A 130 12.88 -1.85 -8.19
CA ASP A 130 12.64 -2.73 -9.34
C ASP A 130 12.51 -4.19 -8.88
N LEU A 131 11.52 -4.89 -9.43
CA LEU A 131 11.26 -6.30 -9.19
C LEU A 131 11.96 -7.15 -10.23
N ASP A 132 12.28 -8.39 -9.86
CA ASP A 132 12.60 -9.39 -10.86
C ASP A 132 11.33 -9.91 -11.54
N THR A 133 11.51 -10.63 -12.65
CA THR A 133 10.41 -11.14 -13.46
C THR A 133 9.56 -12.19 -12.75
N THR A 134 10.11 -12.89 -11.76
CA THR A 134 9.39 -13.92 -11.00
C THR A 134 8.47 -13.28 -9.99
N ASP A 135 8.96 -12.27 -9.26
CA ASP A 135 8.19 -11.50 -8.30
C ASP A 135 7.07 -10.70 -8.98
N GLU A 136 7.37 -10.06 -10.11
CA GLU A 136 6.38 -9.35 -10.91
C GLU A 136 5.29 -10.30 -11.41
N ALA A 137 5.66 -11.44 -12.01
CA ALA A 137 4.68 -12.42 -12.47
C ALA A 137 3.84 -13.01 -11.33
N THR A 138 4.43 -13.20 -10.14
CA THR A 138 3.71 -13.69 -8.96
C THR A 138 2.66 -12.69 -8.50
N LEU A 139 3.01 -11.39 -8.48
CA LEU A 139 2.11 -10.30 -8.11
C LEU A 139 0.99 -10.11 -9.13
N GLU A 140 1.31 -10.08 -10.43
CA GLU A 140 0.32 -9.93 -11.48
C GLU A 140 -0.64 -11.12 -11.55
N LYS A 141 -0.15 -12.33 -11.30
CA LYS A 141 -0.99 -13.53 -11.20
C LYS A 141 -2.00 -13.43 -10.08
N GLU A 142 -1.59 -12.96 -8.90
CA GLU A 142 -2.49 -12.77 -7.76
C GLU A 142 -3.51 -11.63 -8.00
N LEU A 143 -3.06 -10.52 -8.58
CA LEU A 143 -3.93 -9.41 -8.96
C LEU A 143 -4.88 -9.76 -10.12
N GLY A 144 -4.56 -10.77 -10.93
CA GLY A 144 -5.31 -11.13 -12.14
C GLY A 144 -5.16 -10.10 -13.27
N GLY A 145 -4.03 -9.41 -13.33
CA GLY A 145 -3.78 -8.35 -14.31
C GLY A 145 -2.44 -7.66 -14.10
N VAL A 146 -2.12 -6.72 -15.00
CA VAL A 146 -0.84 -6.01 -14.98
C VAL A 146 -0.69 -5.15 -13.73
N LEU A 147 0.53 -5.08 -13.18
CA LEU A 147 0.84 -4.27 -12.01
C LEU A 147 0.74 -2.79 -12.37
N ARG A 148 -0.14 -2.07 -11.66
CA ARG A 148 -0.22 -0.60 -11.73
C ARG A 148 0.17 -0.01 -10.38
N ALA A 149 1.46 0.28 -10.22
CA ALA A 149 2.01 0.81 -8.98
C ALA A 149 2.38 2.29 -9.09
N ILE A 150 2.36 2.99 -7.95
CA ILE A 150 3.00 4.29 -7.80
C ILE A 150 4.46 4.04 -7.40
N GLU A 151 5.40 4.53 -8.20
CA GLU A 151 6.82 4.22 -8.03
C GLU A 151 7.54 5.25 -7.15
N PHE A 152 8.11 4.76 -6.05
CA PHE A 152 9.02 5.46 -5.16
C PHE A 152 10.42 4.87 -5.31
N ILE A 153 10.94 4.89 -6.54
CA ILE A 153 12.26 4.32 -6.88
C ILE A 153 13.20 5.45 -7.28
N TYR A 154 14.37 5.50 -6.63
CA TYR A 154 15.52 6.27 -7.09
C TYR A 154 16.45 5.38 -7.91
N LYS A 155 16.81 5.84 -9.11
CA LYS A 155 17.60 5.06 -10.07
C LYS A 155 18.73 5.89 -10.67
N GLU A 156 19.93 5.32 -10.65
CA GLU A 156 21.13 5.81 -11.35
C GLU A 156 22.02 4.58 -11.69
N PRO A 157 23.10 4.71 -12.48
CA PRO A 157 23.92 3.55 -12.86
C PRO A 157 24.43 2.75 -11.64
N GLY A 158 23.96 1.50 -11.53
CA GLY A 158 24.32 0.60 -10.41
C GLY A 158 23.51 0.80 -9.13
N VAL A 159 22.50 1.68 -9.13
CA VAL A 159 21.69 2.00 -7.95
C VAL A 159 20.21 1.78 -8.23
N ASN A 160 19.57 1.05 -7.32
CA ASN A 160 18.14 0.80 -7.25
C ASN A 160 17.76 0.78 -5.78
N ARG A 161 17.09 1.83 -5.30
CA ARG A 161 16.73 1.98 -3.88
C ARG A 161 15.43 2.78 -3.72
N PRO A 162 14.83 2.78 -2.53
CA PRO A 162 13.67 3.62 -2.26
C PRO A 162 14.02 5.11 -2.42
N LEU A 163 13.08 5.84 -3.01
CA LEU A 163 13.13 7.29 -3.17
C LEU A 163 13.02 7.98 -1.81
N LYS A 164 13.85 8.98 -1.56
CA LYS A 164 13.88 9.78 -0.33
C LYS A 164 13.47 11.22 -0.59
N VAL A 165 13.03 11.92 0.45
CA VAL A 165 12.66 13.34 0.39
C VAL A 165 13.81 14.23 -0.09
N THR A 166 15.05 13.87 0.26
CA THR A 166 16.26 14.63 -0.09
C THR A 166 16.81 14.32 -1.47
N ASP A 167 16.22 13.37 -2.20
CA ASP A 167 16.72 12.99 -3.52
C ASP A 167 16.39 14.06 -4.55
N SER A 168 17.38 14.40 -5.37
CA SER A 168 17.16 15.32 -6.49
C SER A 168 16.41 14.63 -7.62
N LYS A 169 15.36 15.29 -8.12
CA LYS A 169 14.65 14.89 -9.33
C LYS A 169 15.56 14.82 -10.56
N SER A 170 16.60 15.66 -10.64
CA SER A 170 17.51 15.70 -11.79
C SER A 170 18.41 14.48 -11.89
N ASP A 171 18.76 13.90 -10.75
CA ASP A 171 19.76 12.85 -10.65
C ASP A 171 19.11 11.47 -10.77
N ASN A 172 17.83 11.39 -10.37
CA ASN A 172 16.99 10.22 -10.55
C ASN A 172 16.61 10.04 -12.03
N GLN A 173 17.01 8.92 -12.64
CA GLN A 173 16.66 8.55 -14.01
C GLN A 173 15.14 8.50 -14.24
N ASN A 174 14.35 8.15 -13.21
CA ASN A 174 12.90 8.13 -13.29
C ASN A 174 12.28 9.55 -13.24
N GLN A 175 13.09 10.58 -12.95
CA GLN A 175 12.66 11.96 -12.73
C GLN A 175 11.48 12.08 -11.76
N THR A 176 11.41 11.18 -10.78
CA THR A 176 10.39 11.21 -9.74
C THR A 176 10.87 12.04 -8.56
N ASP A 177 9.92 12.76 -7.96
CA ASP A 177 10.10 13.56 -6.75
C ASP A 177 9.22 12.97 -5.65
N TYR A 178 9.76 12.85 -4.44
CA TYR A 178 9.12 12.14 -3.34
C TYR A 178 7.75 12.74 -2.98
N THR A 179 7.70 14.06 -2.76
CA THR A 179 6.48 14.77 -2.34
C THR A 179 5.39 14.64 -3.40
N ASN A 180 5.74 14.74 -4.69
CA ASN A 180 4.79 14.51 -5.78
C ASN A 180 4.25 13.07 -5.81
N GLN A 181 5.06 12.06 -5.47
CA GLN A 181 4.54 10.69 -5.37
C GLN A 181 3.61 10.53 -4.17
N VAL A 182 3.90 11.14 -3.01
CA VAL A 182 2.99 11.14 -1.86
C VAL A 182 1.65 11.80 -2.24
N ASN A 183 1.68 12.94 -2.91
CA ASN A 183 0.47 13.61 -3.41
C ASN A 183 -0.32 12.73 -4.40
N LYS A 184 0.34 11.97 -5.28
CA LYS A 184 -0.33 11.00 -6.15
C LYS A 184 -1.05 9.90 -5.36
N VAL A 185 -0.43 9.38 -4.31
CA VAL A 185 -1.08 8.39 -3.42
C VAL A 185 -2.30 9.01 -2.76
N ALA A 186 -2.18 10.22 -2.22
CA ALA A 186 -3.31 10.91 -1.58
C ALA A 186 -4.47 11.20 -2.54
N ASN A 187 -4.18 11.60 -3.78
CA ASN A 187 -5.19 11.79 -4.82
C ASN A 187 -5.88 10.47 -5.20
N ALA A 188 -5.14 9.36 -5.34
CA ALA A 188 -5.71 8.06 -5.62
C ALA A 188 -6.65 7.59 -4.50
N VAL A 189 -6.24 7.78 -3.24
CA VAL A 189 -7.08 7.52 -2.06
C VAL A 189 -8.35 8.36 -2.08
N LYS A 190 -8.22 9.66 -2.37
CA LYS A 190 -9.36 10.58 -2.47
C LYS A 190 -10.36 10.13 -3.53
N ASP A 191 -9.90 9.78 -4.72
CA ASP A 191 -10.76 9.33 -5.82
C ASP A 191 -11.54 8.07 -5.44
N ILE A 192 -10.89 7.12 -4.76
CA ILE A 192 -11.54 5.91 -4.25
C ILE A 192 -12.61 6.28 -3.21
N ILE A 193 -12.26 7.07 -2.19
CA ILE A 193 -13.18 7.45 -1.10
C ILE A 193 -14.40 8.21 -1.63
N GLN A 194 -14.20 9.13 -2.57
CA GLN A 194 -15.30 9.90 -3.17
C GLN A 194 -16.24 9.04 -4.02
N SER A 195 -15.79 7.88 -4.48
CA SER A 195 -16.59 6.98 -5.32
C SER A 195 -17.38 5.94 -4.53
N VAL A 196 -17.04 5.73 -3.25
CA VAL A 196 -17.71 4.77 -2.36
C VAL A 196 -18.55 5.43 -1.27
N LYS A 197 -18.39 6.73 -1.06
CA LYS A 197 -19.27 7.57 -0.24
C LYS A 197 -20.56 7.89 -0.99
#